data_AF-A0A9R0JGH5-F1
#
_entry.id   AF-A0A9R0JGH5-F1
#
_cell.length_a   1.000
_cell.length_b   1.000
_cell.length_c   1.000
_cell.angle_alpha   90.00
_cell.angle_beta   90.00
_cell.angle_gamma   90.00
#
_symmetry.space_group_name_H-M   'P 1'
#
loop_
_entity.id
_entity.type
_entity.pdbx_description
1 polymer ?
#
loop_
_entity_poly.entity_id
_entity_poly.type
_entity_poly.pdbx_seq_one_letter_code
_entity_poly.pdbx_strand_id
1 'polypeptide(L)'
;MFNVIQVFAILISILLSEIHGRSFPEQQQIVTTIQDKKGQVYDCVDFYQQPTLAHPSFKNISEVKRPSEHLLQGGKLKGIAFNGNGCPSGTVPILRVNRNYSSDDFQSNAKNSSNGAPDICTAVVRTKMDPNTKFLGGVASPSLYKPAADGPGEWSSARMKLQNGPDSIEVGWMVNPTFFNDKEAHLYVRFTAGQTSYINTQCPGFVHVGTEVPLGVVPDIYSQRGGESYTWKFFMDKHEDDGNWWV
;
A
#
# COMPACT_ATOMS: atom_id res chain seq x y z
N MET A 1 -18.35 -18.30 2.19
CA MET A 1 -18.85 -17.09 1.51
C MET A 1 -17.67 -16.15 1.43
N PHE A 2 -17.06 -16.05 0.25
CA PHE A 2 -15.73 -15.47 0.06
C PHE A 2 -15.87 -13.98 -0.21
N ASN A 3 -15.17 -13.14 0.57
CA ASN A 3 -15.11 -11.70 0.34
C ASN A 3 -13.89 -11.37 -0.54
N VAL A 4 -14.12 -10.57 -1.58
CA VAL A 4 -13.16 -10.13 -2.62
C VAL A 4 -12.69 -8.72 -2.25
N ILE A 5 -11.40 -8.42 -2.29
CA ILE A 5 -10.84 -7.10 -1.93
C ILE A 5 -10.07 -6.55 -3.13
N GLN A 6 -10.34 -5.32 -3.54
CA GLN A 6 -9.56 -4.58 -4.56
C GLN A 6 -9.05 -3.27 -3.92
N VAL A 7 -7.75 -3.04 -3.96
CA VAL A 7 -7.05 -1.85 -3.43
C VAL A 7 -6.48 -1.06 -4.60
N PHE A 8 -7.33 -0.32 -5.31
CA PHE A 8 -6.97 0.29 -6.59
C PHE A 8 -5.81 1.31 -6.47
N ALA A 9 -4.66 0.97 -7.07
CA ALA A 9 -3.46 1.81 -7.24
C ALA A 9 -3.18 2.00 -8.75
N ILE A 10 -2.48 3.06 -9.15
CA ILE A 10 -2.14 3.36 -10.57
C ILE A 10 -0.63 3.55 -10.71
N LEU A 11 -0.02 2.93 -11.73
CA LEU A 11 1.40 3.09 -12.08
C LEU A 11 1.58 3.72 -13.46
N ILE A 12 2.43 4.74 -13.57
CA ILE A 12 2.86 5.31 -14.86
C ILE A 12 4.39 5.26 -14.94
N SER A 13 4.93 4.71 -16.04
CA SER A 13 6.36 4.70 -16.36
C SER A 13 6.77 5.99 -17.07
N ILE A 14 7.60 6.85 -16.47
CA ILE A 14 8.23 7.99 -17.19
C ILE A 14 9.71 8.14 -16.80
N LEU A 15 10.55 8.26 -17.83
CA LEU A 15 11.98 8.60 -17.77
C LEU A 15 12.19 9.99 -17.16
N LEU A 16 13.04 10.10 -16.13
CA LEU A 16 13.31 11.36 -15.42
C LEU A 16 14.52 12.11 -16.00
N SER A 17 14.30 13.37 -16.35
CA SER A 17 15.31 14.43 -16.41
C SER A 17 15.12 15.36 -15.21
N GLU A 18 16.21 15.71 -14.54
CA GLU A 18 16.33 16.57 -13.34
C GLU A 18 15.52 17.87 -13.40
N ILE A 19 14.90 18.31 -12.28
CA ILE A 19 14.92 19.75 -11.90
C ILE A 19 14.85 19.93 -10.36
N HIS A 20 15.66 20.91 -9.94
CA HIS A 20 15.88 21.54 -8.65
C HIS A 20 14.65 21.82 -7.76
N GLY A 21 14.95 21.88 -6.45
CA GLY A 21 14.01 22.17 -5.36
C GLY A 21 13.19 23.45 -5.53
N ARG A 22 11.90 23.32 -5.24
CA ARG A 22 11.01 24.42 -4.87
C ARG A 22 10.10 23.98 -3.73
N SER A 23 9.90 24.91 -2.81
CA SER A 23 8.94 24.91 -1.71
C SER A 23 7.62 24.22 -2.06
N PHE A 24 7.12 23.37 -1.17
CA PHE A 24 5.72 22.93 -1.13
C PHE A 24 4.88 24.04 -0.48
N PRO A 25 3.88 24.61 -1.18
CA PRO A 25 2.74 25.13 -0.46
C PRO A 25 1.43 24.73 -1.14
N GLU A 26 0.67 23.85 -0.49
CA GLU A 26 -0.78 23.97 -0.37
C GLU A 26 -1.21 23.12 0.82
N GLN A 27 -1.94 23.70 1.78
CA GLN A 27 -2.49 22.93 2.89
C GLN A 27 -3.43 21.89 2.30
N GLN A 28 -3.04 20.62 2.38
CA GLN A 28 -3.89 19.50 2.02
C GLN A 28 -5.22 19.64 2.77
N GLN A 29 -6.30 19.96 2.06
CA GLN A 29 -7.55 20.31 2.69
C GLN A 29 -8.21 19.03 3.21
N ILE A 30 -8.21 18.88 4.52
CA ILE A 30 -8.92 17.78 5.19
C ILE A 30 -10.41 18.11 5.10
N VAL A 31 -11.15 17.32 4.32
CA VAL A 31 -12.60 17.48 4.16
C VAL A 31 -13.31 16.97 5.41
N THR A 32 -12.89 15.81 5.90
CA THR A 32 -13.37 15.23 7.15
C THR A 32 -12.35 14.24 7.70
N THR A 33 -12.52 13.84 8.96
CA THR A 33 -11.68 12.84 9.61
C THR A 33 -12.57 11.69 10.06
N ILE A 34 -12.12 10.45 9.83
CA ILE A 34 -12.79 9.24 10.28
C ILE A 34 -11.85 8.43 11.17
N GLN A 35 -12.43 7.64 12.06
CA GLN A 35 -11.68 6.79 12.98
C GLN A 35 -12.17 5.35 12.86
N ASP A 36 -11.24 4.39 12.85
CA ASP A 36 -11.59 2.98 12.85
C ASP A 36 -11.86 2.45 14.29
N LYS A 37 -12.27 1.18 14.39
CA LYS A 37 -12.53 0.53 15.69
C LYS A 37 -11.29 0.38 16.57
N LYS A 38 -10.10 0.45 15.99
CA LYS A 38 -8.80 0.33 16.68
C LYS A 38 -8.28 1.69 17.14
N GLY A 39 -9.00 2.76 16.82
CA GLY A 39 -8.67 4.13 17.19
C GLY A 39 -7.76 4.84 16.19
N GLN A 40 -7.44 4.23 15.04
CA GLN A 40 -6.64 4.85 14.00
C GLN A 40 -7.41 5.96 13.31
N VAL A 41 -6.73 7.07 13.04
CA VAL A 41 -7.32 8.30 12.50
C VAL A 41 -6.93 8.46 11.05
N TYR A 42 -7.92 8.68 10.18
CA TYR A 42 -7.74 8.88 8.75
C TYR A 42 -8.32 10.23 8.34
N ASP A 43 -7.54 10.98 7.58
CA ASP A 43 -7.96 12.23 6.97
C ASP A 43 -8.51 11.94 5.57
N CYS A 44 -9.79 12.24 5.36
CA CYS A 44 -10.39 12.24 4.04
C CYS A 44 -9.99 13.52 3.33
N VAL A 45 -9.12 13.38 2.34
CA VAL A 45 -8.61 14.49 1.54
C VAL A 45 -9.23 14.44 0.15
N ASP A 46 -9.37 15.59 -0.50
CA ASP A 46 -9.79 15.64 -1.89
C ASP A 46 -8.89 14.73 -2.75
N PHE A 47 -9.50 13.96 -3.65
CA PHE A 47 -8.80 12.99 -4.49
C PHE A 47 -7.61 13.62 -5.23
N TYR A 48 -7.75 14.84 -5.75
CA TYR A 48 -6.70 15.54 -6.50
C TYR A 48 -5.63 16.16 -5.59
N GLN A 49 -5.91 16.28 -4.29
CA GLN A 49 -5.00 16.80 -3.27
C GLN A 49 -4.28 15.70 -2.47
N GLN A 50 -4.40 14.43 -2.87
CA GLN A 50 -3.63 13.37 -2.24
C GLN A 50 -2.11 13.60 -2.45
N PRO A 51 -1.24 13.20 -1.50
CA PRO A 51 0.17 13.56 -1.54
C PRO A 51 0.89 13.06 -2.80
N THR A 52 0.38 11.97 -3.38
CA THR A 52 0.95 11.35 -4.56
C THR A 52 0.75 12.18 -5.83
N LEU A 53 -0.32 12.98 -5.93
CA LEU A 53 -0.58 13.85 -7.08
C LEU A 53 0.13 15.21 -7.00
N ALA A 54 0.67 15.56 -5.82
CA ALA A 54 1.48 16.78 -5.68
C ALA A 54 2.78 16.73 -6.49
N HIS A 55 3.23 15.53 -6.90
CA HIS A 55 4.46 15.38 -7.67
C HIS A 55 4.26 15.71 -9.16
N PRO A 56 5.19 16.45 -9.81
CA PRO A 56 5.03 16.92 -11.19
C PRO A 56 4.71 15.83 -12.22
N SER A 57 5.21 14.59 -12.01
CA SER A 57 4.96 13.45 -12.89
C SER A 57 3.48 13.03 -12.98
N PHE A 58 2.62 13.51 -12.07
CA PHE A 58 1.21 13.12 -12.00
C PHE A 58 0.24 14.28 -12.34
N LYS A 59 0.75 15.45 -12.74
CA LYS A 59 -0.07 16.65 -13.07
C LYS A 59 -1.04 16.49 -14.25
N ASN A 60 -0.80 15.50 -15.13
CA ASN A 60 -1.65 15.23 -16.29
C ASN A 60 -2.70 14.12 -16.02
N ILE A 61 -2.84 13.68 -14.77
CA ILE A 61 -3.89 12.74 -14.38
C ILE A 61 -5.19 13.51 -14.11
N SER A 62 -5.75 14.13 -15.15
CA SER A 62 -7.10 14.71 -15.11
C SER A 62 -8.20 13.65 -15.29
N GLU A 63 -7.83 12.48 -15.83
CA GLU A 63 -8.77 11.40 -16.17
C GLU A 63 -8.25 10.03 -15.70
N VAL A 64 -8.04 9.86 -14.39
CA VAL A 64 -8.18 8.48 -13.87
C VAL A 64 -9.63 8.09 -14.12
N LYS A 65 -9.88 7.33 -15.18
CA LYS A 65 -11.13 6.59 -15.28
C LYS A 65 -11.11 5.60 -14.12
N ARG A 66 -11.90 5.90 -13.08
CA ARG A 66 -12.29 4.89 -12.09
C ARG A 66 -12.75 3.69 -12.91
N PRO A 67 -12.13 2.51 -12.79
CA PRO A 67 -12.54 1.35 -13.56
C PRO A 67 -14.05 1.19 -13.36
N SER A 68 -14.77 0.98 -14.47
CA SER A 68 -16.19 0.69 -14.46
C SER A 68 -16.48 -0.31 -13.35
N GLU A 69 -17.57 -0.10 -12.60
CA GLU A 69 -18.06 -0.91 -11.46
C GLU A 69 -18.18 -2.43 -11.71
N HIS A 70 -17.76 -2.93 -12.88
CA HIS A 70 -17.87 -4.29 -13.37
C HIS A 70 -17.09 -5.36 -12.59
N LEU A 71 -16.29 -5.00 -11.58
CA LEU A 71 -15.66 -5.97 -10.65
C LEU A 71 -16.18 -5.85 -9.21
N LEU A 72 -17.22 -5.04 -8.96
CA LEU A 72 -17.94 -4.98 -7.69
C LEU A 72 -18.82 -6.22 -7.48
N GLN A 73 -18.25 -7.42 -7.48
CA GLN A 73 -18.96 -8.59 -6.96
C GLN A 73 -18.97 -8.56 -5.43
N GLY A 74 -19.91 -7.77 -4.91
CA GLY A 74 -20.84 -8.17 -3.85
C GLY A 74 -20.25 -8.85 -2.62
N GLY A 75 -19.78 -8.03 -1.67
CA GLY A 75 -19.64 -8.45 -0.28
C GLY A 75 -19.26 -7.27 0.61
N LYS A 76 -20.04 -6.99 1.66
CA LYS A 76 -19.58 -6.12 2.75
C LYS A 76 -18.23 -6.65 3.23
N LEU A 77 -17.17 -5.87 3.01
CA LEU A 77 -15.79 -6.17 3.42
C LEU A 77 -15.67 -6.22 4.95
N LYS A 78 -16.04 -7.36 5.55
CA LYS A 78 -15.91 -7.56 7.00
C LYS A 78 -14.43 -7.50 7.40
N GLY A 79 -14.05 -6.49 8.18
CA GLY A 79 -12.75 -6.40 8.84
C GLY A 79 -11.64 -5.64 8.10
N ILE A 80 -11.94 -4.96 6.99
CA ILE A 80 -11.00 -4.08 6.25
C ILE A 80 -11.63 -2.73 5.93
N ALA A 81 -12.89 -2.74 5.50
CA ALA A 81 -13.62 -1.50 5.29
C ALA A 81 -13.99 -0.89 6.64
N PHE A 82 -14.06 0.44 6.69
CA PHE A 82 -14.70 1.14 7.79
C PHE A 82 -16.08 0.53 8.06
N ASN A 83 -16.48 0.41 9.32
CA ASN A 83 -17.83 -0.08 9.67
C ASN A 83 -18.87 1.05 9.45
N GLY A 84 -18.89 1.62 8.25
CA GLY A 84 -19.64 2.81 7.81
C GLY A 84 -19.44 3.07 6.31
N ASN A 85 -19.58 4.32 5.87
CA ASN A 85 -19.57 4.70 4.45
C ASN A 85 -18.18 5.10 3.89
N GLY A 86 -17.10 4.78 4.60
CA GLY A 86 -15.74 5.22 4.24
C GLY A 86 -15.61 6.75 4.17
N CYS A 87 -14.69 7.24 3.34
CA CYS A 87 -14.59 8.65 3.01
C CYS A 87 -15.70 9.09 2.03
N PRO A 88 -16.17 10.35 2.10
CA PRO A 88 -17.13 10.90 1.15
C PRO A 88 -16.69 10.74 -0.32
N SER A 89 -17.66 10.69 -1.24
CA SER A 89 -17.36 10.67 -2.68
C SER A 89 -16.47 11.85 -3.08
N GLY A 90 -15.47 11.59 -3.92
CA GLY A 90 -14.47 12.58 -4.32
C GLY A 90 -13.29 12.73 -3.35
N THR A 91 -13.27 12.00 -2.24
CA THR A 91 -12.18 12.04 -1.25
C THR A 91 -11.58 10.66 -1.02
N VAL A 92 -10.34 10.61 -0.54
CA VAL A 92 -9.62 9.36 -0.23
C VAL A 92 -9.09 9.38 1.20
N PRO A 93 -9.15 8.25 1.94
CA PRO A 93 -8.62 8.19 3.29
C PRO A 93 -7.10 8.11 3.29
N ILE A 94 -6.48 9.02 4.04
CA ILE A 94 -5.04 9.06 4.29
C ILE A 94 -4.81 8.80 5.78
N LEU A 95 -4.08 7.73 6.11
CA LEU A 95 -3.74 7.44 7.50
C LEU A 95 -2.90 8.60 8.07
N ARG A 96 -3.31 9.12 9.21
CA ARG A 96 -2.56 10.14 9.94
C ARG A 96 -1.39 9.50 10.67
N VAL A 97 -0.26 9.45 9.98
CA VAL A 97 1.04 9.04 10.56
C VAL A 97 1.83 10.27 11.01
N ASN A 98 2.59 10.16 12.11
CA ASN A 98 3.55 11.19 12.47
C ASN A 98 4.62 11.28 11.36
N ARG A 99 4.71 12.43 10.68
CA ARG A 99 5.55 12.68 9.49
C ARG A 99 7.07 12.58 9.71
N ASN A 100 7.53 12.08 10.85
CA ASN A 100 8.95 12.04 11.18
C ASN A 100 9.70 10.86 10.55
N TYR A 101 9.01 9.94 9.87
CA TYR A 101 9.63 8.77 9.24
C TYR A 101 9.54 8.84 7.72
N SER A 102 10.70 9.03 7.07
CA SER A 102 10.87 8.92 5.62
C SER A 102 10.96 7.44 5.22
N SER A 103 10.41 7.08 4.07
CA SER A 103 10.57 5.75 3.46
C SER A 103 12.02 5.38 3.15
N ASP A 104 12.93 6.36 3.14
CA ASP A 104 14.38 6.15 3.01
C ASP A 104 15.00 5.41 4.21
N ASP A 105 14.35 5.41 5.37
CA ASP A 105 14.87 4.76 6.57
C ASP A 105 14.78 3.22 6.51
N PHE A 106 14.06 2.70 5.51
CA PHE A 106 14.01 1.27 5.18
C PHE A 106 15.26 0.79 4.44
N GLN A 107 15.96 1.67 3.72
CA GLN A 107 17.21 1.34 3.02
C GLN A 107 18.46 1.65 3.85
N SER A 108 18.43 2.71 4.68
CA SER A 108 19.57 3.11 5.52
C SER A 108 19.92 2.03 6.56
N ASN A 109 18.91 1.39 7.16
CA ASN A 109 19.11 0.35 8.17
C ASN A 109 19.59 -0.99 7.59
N ALA A 110 19.45 -1.21 6.28
CA ALA A 110 20.07 -2.35 5.60
C ALA A 110 21.55 -2.11 5.24
N LYS A 111 21.99 -0.84 5.15
CA LYS A 111 23.33 -0.46 4.69
C LYS A 111 24.31 -0.12 5.82
N ASN A 112 23.84 0.14 7.04
CA ASN A 112 24.68 0.57 8.16
C ASN A 112 25.11 -0.52 9.15
N SER A 113 24.83 -1.80 8.90
CA SER A 113 25.42 -2.87 9.70
C SER A 113 26.82 -3.22 9.17
N SER A 114 27.82 -2.46 9.63
CA SER A 114 29.24 -2.74 9.41
C SER A 114 29.75 -3.94 10.22
N ASN A 115 28.88 -4.75 10.81
CA ASN A 115 29.20 -6.07 11.38
C ASN A 115 27.94 -6.97 11.30
N GLY A 116 27.85 -7.78 10.24
CA GLY A 116 26.76 -8.74 10.01
C GLY A 116 25.48 -8.08 9.48
N ALA A 117 25.09 -8.42 8.24
CA ALA A 117 23.80 -7.97 7.71
C ALA A 117 22.66 -8.37 8.68
N PRO A 118 21.63 -7.53 8.91
CA PRO A 118 20.43 -8.01 9.57
C PRO A 118 19.87 -9.18 8.75
N ASP A 119 19.77 -10.36 9.35
CA ASP A 119 19.29 -11.58 8.70
C ASP A 119 17.81 -11.42 8.33
N ILE A 120 17.53 -10.95 7.11
CA ILE A 120 16.18 -10.92 6.56
C ILE A 120 15.78 -12.36 6.22
N CYS A 121 15.14 -13.05 7.16
CA CYS A 121 14.57 -14.37 6.94
C CYS A 121 13.31 -14.27 6.06
N THR A 122 13.35 -14.84 4.85
CA THR A 122 12.20 -14.84 3.93
C THR A 122 11.88 -16.24 3.43
N ALA A 123 10.60 -16.61 3.47
CA ALA A 123 10.06 -17.76 2.75
C ALA A 123 9.25 -17.27 1.55
N VAL A 124 9.60 -17.69 0.33
CA VAL A 124 8.98 -17.19 -0.90
C VAL A 124 8.60 -18.35 -1.82
N VAL A 125 7.36 -18.33 -2.31
CA VAL A 125 6.97 -19.05 -3.52
C VAL A 125 7.06 -18.05 -4.67
N ARG A 126 7.91 -18.34 -5.66
CA ARG A 126 8.13 -17.46 -6.82
C ARG A 126 7.97 -18.23 -8.12
N THR A 127 7.54 -17.53 -9.16
CA THR A 127 7.54 -18.06 -10.52
C THR A 127 8.98 -18.26 -11.00
N LYS A 128 9.17 -19.14 -11.98
CA LYS A 128 10.46 -19.25 -12.67
C LYS A 128 10.68 -17.98 -13.49
N MET A 129 11.89 -17.42 -13.43
CA MET A 129 12.24 -16.30 -14.30
C MET A 129 12.38 -16.82 -15.73
N ASP A 130 11.44 -16.43 -16.59
CA ASP A 130 11.48 -16.68 -18.02
C ASP A 130 11.20 -15.35 -18.74
N PRO A 131 12.18 -14.80 -19.48
CA PRO A 131 12.02 -13.54 -20.22
C PRO A 131 10.87 -13.54 -21.24
N ASN A 132 10.40 -14.72 -21.66
CA ASN A 132 9.32 -14.86 -22.64
C ASN A 132 7.94 -14.92 -21.98
N THR A 133 7.88 -15.17 -20.66
CA THR A 133 6.63 -15.24 -19.93
C THR A 133 6.25 -13.85 -19.43
N LYS A 134 5.07 -13.38 -19.83
CA LYS A 134 4.48 -12.13 -19.33
C LYS A 134 3.35 -12.46 -18.37
N PHE A 135 3.38 -11.87 -17.19
CA PHE A 135 2.28 -11.95 -16.23
C PHE A 135 1.42 -10.70 -16.39
N LEU A 136 0.10 -10.89 -16.49
CA LEU A 136 -0.88 -9.80 -16.54
C LEU A 136 -1.60 -9.62 -15.21
N GLY A 137 -1.36 -10.50 -14.25
CA GLY A 137 -1.92 -10.35 -12.92
C GLY A 137 -1.58 -11.49 -11.99
N GLY A 138 -2.14 -11.42 -10.79
CA GLY A 138 -1.88 -12.35 -9.70
C GLY A 138 -2.86 -12.15 -8.54
N VAL A 139 -3.06 -13.22 -7.78
CA VAL A 139 -3.91 -13.21 -6.60
C VAL A 139 -3.17 -13.87 -5.46
N ALA A 140 -3.20 -13.26 -4.28
CA ALA A 140 -2.67 -13.86 -3.06
C ALA A 140 -3.66 -13.72 -1.91
N SER A 141 -3.59 -14.64 -0.95
CA SER A 141 -4.43 -14.57 0.26
C SER A 141 -3.61 -14.89 1.50
N PRO A 142 -2.65 -14.02 1.89
CA PRO A 142 -1.87 -14.25 3.10
C PRO A 142 -2.78 -14.27 4.33
N SER A 143 -2.58 -15.27 5.18
CA SER A 143 -3.19 -15.32 6.51
C SER A 143 -2.73 -14.13 7.34
N LEU A 144 -3.66 -13.55 8.09
CA LEU A 144 -3.45 -12.38 8.93
C LEU A 144 -2.84 -12.82 10.24
N TYR A 145 -1.61 -12.39 10.50
CA TYR A 145 -0.93 -12.64 11.77
C TYR A 145 -0.40 -11.32 12.34
N LYS A 146 -0.19 -11.31 13.65
CA LYS A 146 0.52 -10.25 14.37
C LYS A 146 1.78 -10.85 15.02
N PRO A 147 2.83 -11.15 14.23
CA PRO A 147 4.11 -11.57 14.78
C PRO A 147 4.69 -10.45 15.68
N ALA A 148 5.43 -10.85 16.71
CA ALA A 148 6.16 -9.91 17.55
C ALA A 148 7.31 -9.28 16.75
N ALA A 149 7.47 -7.97 16.89
CA ALA A 149 8.59 -7.19 16.37
C ALA A 149 9.00 -6.24 17.51
N ASP A 150 9.76 -6.76 18.47
CA ASP A 150 10.05 -6.08 19.74
C ASP A 150 11.45 -5.44 19.74
N GLY A 151 12.33 -5.89 18.85
CA GLY A 151 13.67 -5.34 18.69
C GLY A 151 13.70 -4.02 17.92
N PRO A 152 14.76 -3.21 18.09
CA PRO A 152 14.93 -1.96 17.36
C PRO A 152 14.96 -2.18 15.84
N GLY A 153 14.05 -1.55 15.12
CA GLY A 153 13.97 -1.66 13.65
C GLY A 153 13.46 -3.02 13.15
N GLU A 154 13.02 -3.91 14.04
CA GLU A 154 12.40 -5.18 13.63
C GLU A 154 11.05 -4.93 12.95
N TRP A 155 10.78 -5.74 11.93
CA TRP A 155 9.50 -5.74 11.23
C TRP A 155 9.24 -7.13 10.64
N SER A 156 7.97 -7.42 10.36
CA SER A 156 7.56 -8.68 9.71
C SER A 156 6.42 -8.40 8.74
N SER A 157 6.31 -9.19 7.66
CA SER A 157 5.25 -9.02 6.68
C SER A 157 4.89 -10.32 5.97
N ALA A 158 3.68 -10.35 5.40
CA ALA A 158 3.29 -11.31 4.38
C ALA A 158 2.63 -10.57 3.21
N ARG A 159 3.06 -10.88 1.99
CA ARG A 159 2.77 -10.05 0.81
C ARG A 159 2.77 -10.82 -0.50
N MET A 160 2.02 -10.28 -1.47
CA MET A 160 2.25 -10.51 -2.89
C MET A 160 3.23 -9.47 -3.42
N LYS A 161 4.11 -9.87 -4.33
CA LYS A 161 5.07 -8.99 -4.99
C LYS A 161 5.07 -9.25 -6.49
N LEU A 162 4.83 -8.21 -7.27
CA LEU A 162 5.14 -8.15 -8.69
C LEU A 162 6.47 -7.40 -8.86
N GLN A 163 7.39 -7.97 -9.62
CA GLN A 163 8.73 -7.38 -9.82
C GLN A 163 9.12 -7.40 -11.30
N ASN A 164 9.63 -6.28 -11.78
CA ASN A 164 10.19 -6.11 -13.12
C ASN A 164 11.55 -5.41 -13.01
N GLY A 165 12.62 -6.20 -12.97
CA GLY A 165 13.97 -5.68 -12.74
C GLY A 165 14.08 -4.99 -11.38
N PRO A 166 14.49 -3.71 -11.32
CA PRO A 166 14.59 -2.95 -10.08
C PRO A 166 13.23 -2.43 -9.57
N ASP A 167 12.19 -2.49 -10.40
CA ASP A 167 10.88 -1.94 -10.06
C ASP A 167 9.99 -3.03 -9.45
N SER A 168 9.16 -2.66 -8.48
CA SER A 168 8.20 -3.60 -7.89
C SER A 168 6.98 -2.96 -7.28
N ILE A 169 5.88 -3.73 -7.26
CA ILE A 169 4.67 -3.43 -6.50
C ILE A 169 4.50 -4.54 -5.47
N GLU A 170 4.21 -4.18 -4.23
CA GLU A 170 3.93 -5.11 -3.15
C GLU A 170 2.65 -4.71 -2.44
N VAL A 171 1.83 -5.71 -2.09
CA VAL A 171 0.63 -5.52 -1.27
C VAL A 171 0.54 -6.65 -0.26
N GLY A 172 0.14 -6.32 0.96
CA GLY A 172 0.07 -7.29 2.04
C GLY A 172 -0.24 -6.64 3.38
N TRP A 173 0.10 -7.34 4.45
CA TRP A 173 0.15 -6.75 5.78
C TRP A 173 1.59 -6.71 6.29
N MET A 174 1.89 -5.76 7.15
CA MET A 174 3.17 -5.68 7.86
C MET A 174 2.99 -5.23 9.31
N VAL A 175 3.76 -5.81 10.21
CA VAL A 175 4.00 -5.29 11.56
C VAL A 175 5.30 -4.50 11.50
N ASN A 176 5.23 -3.20 11.74
CA ASN A 176 6.41 -2.34 11.78
C ASN A 176 6.21 -1.21 12.78
N PRO A 177 6.72 -1.38 14.02
CA PRO A 177 6.53 -0.39 15.06
C PRO A 177 7.20 0.94 14.80
N THR A 178 8.31 0.95 14.08
CA THR A 178 8.99 2.20 13.68
C THR A 178 8.13 3.03 12.73
N PHE A 179 7.40 2.38 11.81
CA PHE A 179 6.60 3.05 10.80
C PHE A 179 5.20 3.44 11.28
N PHE A 180 4.47 2.52 11.93
CA PHE A 180 3.09 2.73 12.36
C PHE A 180 2.98 3.30 13.78
N ASN A 181 4.07 3.27 14.56
CA ASN A 181 4.08 3.69 15.96
C ASN A 181 3.12 2.88 16.85
N ASP A 182 2.89 1.62 16.50
CA ASP A 182 2.18 0.62 17.30
C ASP A 182 2.75 -0.78 17.01
N LYS A 183 2.11 -1.86 17.49
CA LYS A 183 2.56 -3.24 17.24
C LYS A 183 1.55 -4.07 16.47
N GLU A 184 0.59 -3.43 15.81
CA GLU A 184 -0.43 -4.11 15.03
C GLU A 184 0.09 -4.47 13.63
N ALA A 185 -0.61 -5.37 12.95
CA ALA A 185 -0.36 -5.61 11.54
C ALA A 185 -1.22 -4.65 10.71
N HIS A 186 -0.62 -3.94 9.77
CA HIS A 186 -1.31 -2.96 8.94
C HIS A 186 -1.32 -3.39 7.48
N LEU A 187 -2.44 -3.19 6.80
CA LEU A 187 -2.49 -3.21 5.35
C LEU A 187 -1.48 -2.21 4.80
N TYR A 188 -0.66 -2.63 3.85
CA TYR A 188 0.25 -1.73 3.19
C TYR A 188 0.36 -2.02 1.70
N VAL A 189 0.70 -0.97 0.97
CA VAL A 189 1.20 -1.06 -0.40
C VAL A 189 2.61 -0.47 -0.40
N ARG A 190 3.54 -1.14 -1.08
CA ARG A 190 4.86 -0.58 -1.37
C ARG A 190 5.07 -0.54 -2.87
N PHE A 191 5.51 0.61 -3.35
CA PHE A 191 5.98 0.79 -4.71
C PHE A 191 7.49 1.05 -4.70
N THR A 192 8.21 0.45 -5.63
CA THR A 192 9.64 0.68 -5.82
C THR A 192 9.87 1.00 -7.30
N ALA A 193 10.56 2.11 -7.56
CA ALA A 193 11.04 2.51 -8.87
C ALA A 193 12.55 2.73 -8.79
N GLY A 194 13.33 1.88 -9.45
CA GLY A 194 14.78 1.93 -9.42
C GLY A 194 15.33 1.74 -8.00
N GLN A 195 15.89 2.81 -7.43
CA GLN A 195 16.45 2.82 -6.08
C GLN A 195 15.50 3.42 -5.05
N THR A 196 14.35 3.94 -5.46
CA THR A 196 13.44 4.66 -4.58
C THR A 196 12.24 3.78 -4.23
N SER A 197 11.91 3.70 -2.94
CA SER A 197 10.78 2.91 -2.46
C SER A 197 9.87 3.73 -1.55
N TYR A 198 8.58 3.50 -1.69
CA TYR A 198 7.50 4.30 -1.14
C TYR A 198 6.47 3.37 -0.49
N ILE A 199 6.06 3.66 0.74
CA ILE A 199 5.06 2.89 1.47
C ILE A 199 3.81 3.74 1.66
N ASN A 200 2.65 3.17 1.36
CA ASN A 200 1.34 3.82 1.45
C ASN A 200 1.35 5.17 0.73
N THR A 201 0.62 6.16 1.24
CA THR A 201 0.45 7.48 0.62
C THR A 201 1.49 8.50 1.09
N GLN A 202 2.62 8.05 1.64
CA GLN A 202 3.65 8.95 2.17
C GLN A 202 4.41 9.72 1.07
N CYS A 203 4.29 9.29 -0.19
CA CYS A 203 5.12 9.75 -1.29
C CYS A 203 4.50 9.37 -2.64
N PRO A 204 4.87 10.09 -3.72
CA PRO A 204 4.30 9.94 -5.06
C PRO A 204 4.77 8.66 -5.76
N GLY A 205 4.20 7.52 -5.37
CA GLY A 205 4.43 6.22 -5.99
C GLY A 205 3.22 5.65 -6.73
N PHE A 206 2.01 5.90 -6.24
CA PHE A 206 0.76 5.42 -6.85
C PHE A 206 -0.41 6.33 -6.47
N VAL A 207 -1.51 6.25 -7.22
CA VAL A 207 -2.74 6.99 -6.92
C VAL A 207 -3.69 6.10 -6.14
N HIS A 208 -4.06 6.47 -4.92
CA HIS A 208 -5.13 5.78 -4.19
C HIS A 208 -6.47 6.32 -4.70
N VAL A 209 -7.36 5.44 -5.17
CA VAL A 209 -8.69 5.84 -5.68
C VAL A 209 -9.85 5.29 -4.83
N GLY A 210 -9.57 4.43 -3.85
CA GLY A 210 -10.57 3.79 -3.01
C GLY A 210 -11.06 4.70 -1.89
N THR A 211 -12.37 4.65 -1.60
CA THR A 211 -12.99 5.43 -0.52
C THR A 211 -13.22 4.61 0.76
N GLU A 212 -13.27 3.28 0.63
CA GLU A 212 -13.73 2.38 1.71
C GLU A 212 -12.61 1.66 2.45
N VAL A 213 -11.53 1.31 1.75
CA VAL A 213 -10.40 0.55 2.29
C VAL A 213 -9.21 1.49 2.44
N PRO A 214 -8.87 1.94 3.65
CA PRO A 214 -7.73 2.81 3.83
C PRO A 214 -6.44 1.98 3.92
N LEU A 215 -5.36 2.51 3.34
CA LEU A 215 -4.04 1.96 3.60
C LEU A 215 -3.64 2.22 5.05
N GLY A 216 -2.98 1.25 5.66
CA GLY A 216 -2.68 1.26 7.08
C GLY A 216 -3.79 0.69 7.96
N VAL A 217 -4.90 0.16 7.43
CA VAL A 217 -5.93 -0.47 8.29
C VAL A 217 -5.40 -1.68 9.04
N VAL A 218 -5.86 -1.85 10.29
CA VAL A 218 -5.55 -3.00 11.13
C VAL A 218 -6.69 -4.03 11.04
N PRO A 219 -6.39 -5.33 10.89
CA PRO A 219 -7.40 -6.37 10.93
C PRO A 219 -8.26 -6.35 12.20
N ASP A 220 -9.57 -6.57 12.04
CA ASP A 220 -10.46 -6.80 13.18
C ASP A 220 -10.11 -8.10 13.94
N ILE A 221 -9.57 -9.11 13.25
CA ILE A 221 -9.24 -10.44 13.77
C ILE A 221 -7.94 -10.99 13.17
N TYR A 222 -7.24 -11.81 13.96
CA TYR A 222 -6.00 -12.49 13.57
C TYR A 222 -6.18 -14.01 13.52
N SER A 223 -5.41 -14.65 12.64
CA SER A 223 -5.26 -16.10 12.55
C SER A 223 -4.53 -16.66 13.77
N GLN A 224 -4.77 -17.93 14.06
CA GLN A 224 -4.09 -18.66 15.13
C GLN A 224 -3.34 -19.87 14.56
N ARG A 225 -2.11 -20.10 15.02
CA ARG A 225 -1.32 -21.24 14.59
C ARG A 225 -2.01 -22.54 15.02
N GLY A 226 -2.33 -23.40 14.04
CA GLY A 226 -3.07 -24.64 14.30
C GLY A 226 -4.56 -24.45 14.61
N GLY A 227 -5.07 -23.22 14.52
CA GLY A 227 -6.47 -22.88 14.72
C GLY A 227 -7.10 -22.26 13.47
N GLU A 228 -8.07 -21.38 13.67
CA GLU A 228 -8.75 -20.69 12.57
C GLU A 228 -7.80 -19.76 11.81
N SER A 229 -7.96 -19.74 10.49
CA SER A 229 -7.20 -18.87 9.59
C SER A 229 -8.12 -17.82 8.96
N TYR A 230 -7.67 -16.57 9.03
CA TYR A 230 -8.31 -15.40 8.45
C TYR A 230 -7.35 -14.80 7.44
N THR A 231 -7.82 -14.44 6.25
CA THR A 231 -6.97 -13.96 5.15
C THR A 231 -7.52 -12.69 4.54
N TRP A 232 -6.64 -11.82 4.05
CA TRP A 232 -6.99 -10.80 3.07
C TRP A 232 -6.61 -11.29 1.68
N LYS A 233 -7.55 -11.24 0.74
CA LYS A 233 -7.35 -11.65 -0.64
C LYS A 233 -7.03 -10.44 -1.51
N PHE A 234 -5.80 -10.36 -1.99
CA PHE A 234 -5.32 -9.27 -2.84
C PHE A 234 -5.29 -9.68 -4.31
N PHE A 235 -5.60 -8.72 -5.17
CA PHE A 235 -5.49 -8.86 -6.62
C PHE A 235 -4.45 -7.86 -7.12
N MET A 236 -3.75 -8.20 -8.17
CA MET A 236 -2.88 -7.29 -8.91
C MET A 236 -3.13 -7.60 -10.37
N ASP A 237 -3.67 -6.67 -11.13
CA ASP A 237 -4.04 -6.93 -12.53
C ASP A 237 -3.64 -5.73 -13.40
N LYS A 238 -3.06 -6.01 -14.56
CA LYS A 238 -2.75 -5.02 -15.57
C LYS A 238 -4.01 -4.80 -16.41
N HIS A 239 -4.55 -3.60 -16.35
CA HIS A 239 -5.70 -3.23 -17.14
C HIS A 239 -5.28 -2.97 -18.60
N GLU A 240 -5.98 -3.59 -19.54
CA GLU A 240 -5.56 -3.64 -20.94
C GLU A 240 -5.74 -2.29 -21.66
N ASP A 241 -6.77 -1.52 -21.30
CA ASP A 241 -7.12 -0.29 -22.01
C ASP A 241 -6.18 0.88 -21.70
N ASP A 242 -5.79 1.03 -20.43
CA ASP A 242 -4.93 2.14 -19.96
C ASP A 242 -3.49 1.70 -19.68
N GLY A 243 -3.22 0.38 -19.68
CA GLY A 243 -1.92 -0.19 -19.40
C GLY A 243 -1.49 -0.10 -17.93
N ASN A 244 -2.36 0.40 -17.05
CA ASN A 244 -2.07 0.61 -15.64
C ASN A 244 -2.15 -0.70 -14.85
N TRP A 245 -1.33 -0.81 -13.80
CA TRP A 245 -1.43 -1.89 -12.82
C TRP A 245 -2.36 -1.47 -11.69
N TRP A 246 -3.42 -2.23 -11.48
CA TRP A 246 -4.37 -2.09 -10.39
C TRP A 246 -4.09 -3.11 -9.30
N VAL A 247 -4.37 -2.74 -8.05
CA VAL A 247 -4.23 -3.58 -6.86
C VAL A 247 -5.60 -3.72 -6.18
#